data_AF-A0AAV9BP78-F1
#
_entry.id   AF-A0AAV9BP78-F1
#
_cell.length_a   1.000
_cell.length_b   1.000
_cell.length_c   1.000
_cell.angle_alpha   90.00
_cell.angle_beta   90.00
_cell.angle_gamma   90.00
#
_symmetry.space_group_name_H-M   'P 1'
#
loop_
_entity.id
_entity.type
_entity.pdbx_description
1 polymer ?
#
loop_
_entity_poly.entity_id
_entity_poly.type
_entity_poly.pdbx_seq_one_letter_code
_entity_poly.pdbx_strand_id
1 'polypeptide(L)'
;MHYSLFIFFSHEDSREDIVNIYFQDRYLNAIEKNAQYLLRYVATTVIVYPMGNNMLRLIKVIRKEEFTYKNPIIEFLECVYVTFDFDGALRKLQECKDVFMNDPFLWTPNSTLMEQFLENASHITERYCHIHQYRYFFYLKIYLDQLNWGFYGKSHFLHSVLGFF
;
A
#
# COMPACT_ATOMS: atom_id res chain seq x y z
N MET A 1 -21.20 0.10 -5.82
CA MET A 1 -19.75 -0.19 -5.75
C MET A 1 -18.96 0.75 -6.66
N HIS A 2 -19.11 0.72 -7.99
CA HIS A 2 -18.36 1.66 -8.85
C HIS A 2 -18.66 3.13 -8.54
N TYR A 3 -19.95 3.53 -8.52
CA TYR A 3 -20.34 4.90 -8.19
C TYR A 3 -20.00 5.33 -6.75
N SER A 4 -19.90 4.38 -5.81
CA SER A 4 -19.54 4.73 -4.43
C SER A 4 -18.07 5.16 -4.31
N LEU A 5 -17.21 4.84 -5.28
CA LEU A 5 -15.85 5.39 -5.31
C LEU A 5 -15.85 6.91 -5.40
N PHE A 6 -16.77 7.51 -6.18
CA PHE A 6 -16.87 8.96 -6.24
C PHE A 6 -17.16 9.55 -4.86
N ILE A 7 -18.11 8.95 -4.12
CA ILE A 7 -18.49 9.44 -2.79
C ILE A 7 -17.32 9.30 -1.81
N PHE A 8 -16.69 8.11 -1.75
CA PHE A 8 -15.64 7.82 -0.78
C PHE A 8 -14.33 8.56 -1.06
N PHE A 9 -13.96 8.75 -2.33
CA PHE A 9 -12.70 9.42 -2.67
C PHE A 9 -12.84 10.96 -2.74
N SER A 10 -14.06 11.49 -2.85
CA SER A 10 -14.32 12.93 -2.76
C SER A 10 -14.10 13.51 -1.37
N HIS A 11 -14.36 12.75 -0.29
CA HIS A 11 -14.20 13.23 1.08
C HIS A 11 -13.18 12.36 1.84
N GLU A 12 -12.13 12.98 2.39
CA GLU A 12 -11.03 12.26 3.04
C GLU A 12 -11.51 11.42 4.23
N ASP A 13 -12.43 11.96 5.04
CA ASP A 13 -12.99 11.27 6.22
C ASP A 13 -13.74 9.97 5.86
N SER A 14 -14.31 9.91 4.66
CA SER A 14 -15.10 8.76 4.22
C SER A 14 -14.25 7.65 3.59
N ARG A 15 -12.95 7.91 3.35
CA ARG A 15 -12.08 6.93 2.69
C ARG A 15 -11.91 5.68 3.55
N GLU A 16 -11.80 5.81 4.86
CA GLU A 16 -11.66 4.67 5.77
C GLU A 16 -12.88 3.72 5.72
N ASP A 17 -14.08 4.28 5.57
CA ASP A 17 -15.34 3.52 5.55
C ASP A 17 -15.45 2.55 4.38
N ILE A 18 -14.76 2.82 3.26
CA ILE A 18 -14.77 1.94 2.09
C ILE A 18 -14.27 0.53 2.45
N VAL A 19 -13.27 0.44 3.35
CA VAL A 19 -12.68 -0.81 3.81
C VAL A 19 -13.75 -1.60 4.57
N ASN A 20 -14.39 -0.95 5.54
CA ASN A 20 -15.42 -1.60 6.35
C ASN A 20 -16.59 -2.13 5.53
N ILE A 21 -17.00 -1.41 4.47
CA ILE A 21 -18.09 -1.82 3.60
C ILE A 21 -17.64 -2.93 2.63
N TYR A 22 -16.50 -2.76 1.96
CA TYR A 22 -16.09 -3.69 0.89
C TYR A 22 -15.59 -5.02 1.44
N PHE A 23 -15.14 -5.07 2.70
CA PHE A 23 -14.79 -6.30 3.39
C PHE A 23 -15.99 -7.10 3.93
N GLN A 24 -17.24 -6.64 3.75
CA GLN A 24 -18.39 -7.49 4.04
C GLN A 24 -18.53 -8.57 2.97
N ASP A 25 -18.83 -9.81 3.37
CA ASP A 25 -18.82 -10.98 2.48
C ASP A 25 -19.66 -10.79 1.21
N ARG A 26 -20.79 -10.07 1.30
CA ARG A 26 -21.63 -9.76 0.13
C ARG A 26 -20.90 -8.92 -0.92
N TYR A 27 -20.17 -7.89 -0.51
CA TYR A 27 -19.45 -7.00 -1.42
C TYR A 27 -18.15 -7.64 -1.88
N LEU A 28 -17.43 -8.31 -0.98
CA LEU A 28 -16.19 -8.99 -1.29
C LEU A 28 -16.39 -10.08 -2.36
N ASN A 29 -17.40 -10.95 -2.19
CA ASN A 29 -17.75 -11.96 -3.20
C ASN A 29 -18.11 -11.36 -4.57
N ALA A 30 -18.69 -10.15 -4.58
CA ALA A 30 -19.05 -9.47 -5.82
C ALA A 30 -17.83 -8.82 -6.50
N ILE A 31 -16.87 -8.32 -5.71
CA ILE A 31 -15.59 -7.79 -6.18
C ILE A 31 -14.76 -8.93 -6.79
N GLU A 32 -14.59 -10.03 -6.04
CA GLU A 32 -13.87 -11.25 -6.45
C GLU A 32 -14.37 -11.78 -7.81
N LYS A 33 -15.70 -11.91 -7.97
CA LYS A 33 -16.28 -12.51 -9.19
C LYS A 33 -16.42 -11.58 -10.38
N ASN A 34 -16.73 -10.29 -10.16
CA ASN A 34 -17.20 -9.41 -11.24
C ASN A 34 -16.37 -8.13 -11.44
N ALA A 35 -15.60 -7.70 -10.45
CA ALA A 35 -15.00 -6.36 -10.43
C ALA A 35 -13.65 -6.31 -9.69
N GLN A 36 -12.71 -7.18 -10.08
CA GLN A 36 -11.40 -7.31 -9.43
C GLN A 36 -10.61 -5.99 -9.39
N TYR A 37 -10.81 -5.09 -10.36
CA TYR A 37 -10.18 -3.78 -10.38
C TYR A 37 -10.58 -2.88 -9.20
N LEU A 38 -11.70 -3.15 -8.52
CA LEU A 38 -12.06 -2.43 -7.30
C LEU A 38 -11.11 -2.74 -6.14
N LEU A 39 -10.47 -3.91 -6.17
CA LEU A 39 -9.57 -4.35 -5.11
C LEU A 39 -8.36 -3.42 -4.97
N ARG A 40 -7.93 -2.76 -6.07
CA ARG A 40 -6.84 -1.77 -6.02
C ARG A 40 -7.14 -0.63 -5.05
N TYR A 41 -8.38 -0.14 -5.05
CA TYR A 41 -8.81 0.96 -4.18
C TYR A 41 -8.88 0.52 -2.73
N VAL A 42 -9.39 -0.69 -2.49
CA VAL A 42 -9.39 -1.29 -1.14
C VAL A 42 -7.96 -1.48 -0.64
N ALA A 43 -7.06 -1.98 -1.48
CA ALA A 43 -5.67 -2.18 -1.13
C ALA A 43 -4.96 -0.87 -0.79
N THR A 44 -5.14 0.17 -1.62
CA THR A 44 -4.64 1.52 -1.33
C THR A 44 -5.14 2.01 0.02
N THR A 45 -6.45 1.95 0.27
CA THR A 45 -7.01 2.43 1.54
C THR A 45 -6.52 1.61 2.73
N VAL A 46 -6.36 0.29 2.61
CA VAL A 46 -5.83 -0.58 3.68
C VAL A 46 -4.37 -0.27 4.01
N ILE A 47 -3.57 0.10 3.00
CA ILE A 47 -2.17 0.51 3.22
C ILE A 47 -2.12 1.87 3.94
N VAL A 48 -2.98 2.82 3.55
CA VAL A 48 -3.03 4.17 4.14
C VAL A 48 -3.61 4.14 5.56
N TYR A 49 -4.69 3.39 5.76
CA TYR A 49 -5.42 3.27 7.01
C TYR A 49 -5.39 1.80 7.49
N PRO A 50 -4.26 1.35 8.07
CA PRO A 50 -4.13 -0.01 8.56
C PRO A 50 -5.00 -0.22 9.80
N MET A 51 -6.22 -0.74 9.60
CA MET A 51 -7.17 -1.01 10.67
C MET A 51 -7.22 -2.50 11.03
N GLY A 52 -6.87 -2.81 12.28
CA GLY A 52 -6.95 -4.16 12.85
C GLY A 52 -6.32 -5.24 11.95
N ASN A 53 -7.09 -6.27 11.61
CA ASN A 53 -6.64 -7.40 10.79
C ASN A 53 -6.93 -7.23 9.29
N ASN A 54 -7.28 -6.03 8.81
CA ASN A 54 -7.69 -5.82 7.42
C ASN A 54 -6.58 -6.14 6.43
N MET A 55 -5.31 -5.87 6.77
CA MET A 55 -4.15 -6.27 5.96
C MET A 55 -4.08 -7.79 5.79
N LEU A 56 -4.24 -8.56 6.87
CA LEU A 56 -4.23 -10.03 6.80
C LEU A 56 -5.42 -10.58 6.01
N ARG A 57 -6.59 -9.95 6.13
CA ARG A 57 -7.77 -10.31 5.33
C ARG A 57 -7.53 -10.04 3.86
N LEU A 58 -6.95 -8.88 3.51
CA LEU A 58 -6.59 -8.53 2.15
C LEU A 58 -5.62 -9.56 1.56
N ILE A 59 -4.55 -9.92 2.28
CA ILE A 59 -3.57 -10.91 1.82
C ILE A 59 -4.23 -12.27 1.60
N LYS A 60 -5.18 -12.68 2.45
CA LYS A 60 -5.95 -13.92 2.25
C LYS A 60 -6.79 -13.90 0.97
N VAL A 61 -7.37 -12.75 0.62
CA VAL A 61 -8.09 -12.56 -0.64
C VAL A 61 -7.11 -12.62 -1.81
N ILE A 62 -6.00 -11.87 -1.72
CA ILE A 62 -4.91 -11.85 -2.73
C ILE A 62 -4.40 -13.27 -3.03
N ARG A 63 -4.26 -14.12 -2.01
CA ARG A 63 -3.79 -15.50 -2.18
C ARG A 63 -4.83 -16.50 -2.70
N LYS A 64 -6.12 -16.21 -2.54
CA LYS A 64 -7.20 -17.16 -2.88
C LYS A 64 -7.56 -17.13 -4.35
N GLU A 65 -7.33 -16.01 -5.02
CA GLU A 65 -7.52 -15.94 -6.46
C GLU A 65 -6.15 -16.13 -7.13
N GLU A 66 -6.05 -17.03 -8.10
CA GLU A 66 -5.04 -16.87 -9.16
C GLU A 66 -5.43 -15.59 -9.90
N PHE A 67 -4.99 -14.44 -9.37
CA PHE A 67 -5.42 -13.13 -9.84
C PHE A 67 -5.16 -13.02 -11.34
N THR A 68 -6.24 -13.05 -12.13
CA THR A 68 -6.17 -12.71 -13.55
C THR A 68 -5.87 -11.22 -13.70
N TYR A 69 -6.26 -10.42 -12.71
CA TYR A 69 -5.99 -8.99 -12.65
C TYR A 69 -4.64 -8.67 -12.02
N LYS A 70 -3.69 -8.26 -12.87
CA LYS A 70 -2.38 -7.75 -12.47
C LYS A 70 -2.42 -6.25 -12.23
N ASN A 71 -2.02 -5.82 -11.03
CA ASN A 71 -1.94 -4.41 -10.68
C ASN A 71 -0.70 -4.18 -9.79
N PRO A 72 0.12 -3.14 -10.07
CA PRO A 72 1.33 -2.87 -9.29
C PRO A 72 1.12 -2.77 -7.77
N ILE A 73 -0.03 -2.26 -7.31
CA ILE A 73 -0.35 -2.12 -5.88
C ILE A 73 -0.59 -3.49 -5.23
N ILE A 74 -1.28 -4.38 -5.93
CA ILE A 74 -1.54 -5.75 -5.46
C ILE A 74 -0.27 -6.58 -5.53
N GLU A 75 0.47 -6.47 -6.63
CA GLU A 75 1.77 -7.15 -6.80
C GLU A 75 2.80 -6.69 -5.77
N PHE A 76 2.80 -5.41 -5.38
CA PHE A 76 3.63 -4.93 -4.27
C PHE A 76 3.32 -5.67 -2.97
N LEU A 77 2.04 -5.79 -2.61
CA LEU A 77 1.63 -6.53 -1.40
C LEU A 77 1.96 -8.02 -1.49
N GLU A 78 1.84 -8.61 -2.68
CA GLU A 78 2.24 -10.00 -2.92
C GLU A 78 3.75 -10.18 -2.75
N CYS A 79 4.56 -9.26 -3.30
CA CYS A 79 6.01 -9.27 -3.12
C CYS A 79 6.42 -9.19 -1.66
N VAL A 80 5.77 -8.33 -0.87
CA VAL A 80 6.10 -8.14 0.54
C VAL A 80 5.62 -9.28 1.44
N TYR A 81 4.38 -9.74 1.27
CA TYR A 81 3.74 -10.65 2.24
C TYR A 81 3.65 -12.11 1.78
N VAL A 82 3.84 -12.41 0.50
CA VAL A 82 3.67 -13.76 -0.07
C VAL A 82 4.99 -14.30 -0.61
N THR A 83 5.63 -13.60 -1.55
CA THR A 83 6.86 -14.09 -2.20
C THR A 83 8.12 -13.67 -1.47
N PHE A 84 8.04 -12.68 -0.58
CA PHE A 84 9.17 -12.14 0.18
C PHE A 84 10.30 -11.60 -0.72
N ASP A 85 9.94 -11.04 -1.88
CA ASP A 85 10.86 -10.46 -2.86
C ASP A 85 10.97 -8.94 -2.66
N PHE A 86 12.09 -8.51 -2.05
CA PHE A 86 12.35 -7.10 -1.77
C PHE A 86 12.65 -6.29 -3.04
N ASP A 87 13.47 -6.82 -3.94
CA ASP A 87 13.86 -6.13 -5.17
C ASP A 87 12.65 -6.01 -6.13
N GLY A 88 11.76 -7.00 -6.11
CA GLY A 88 10.43 -6.92 -6.71
C GLY A 88 9.58 -5.83 -6.09
N ALA A 89 9.46 -5.81 -4.75
CA ALA A 89 8.64 -4.82 -4.05
C ALA A 89 9.06 -3.38 -4.34
N LEU A 90 10.37 -3.07 -4.34
CA LEU A 90 10.86 -1.72 -4.64
C LEU A 90 10.55 -1.27 -6.07
N ARG A 91 10.72 -2.15 -7.06
CA ARG A 91 10.36 -1.86 -8.45
C ARG A 91 8.86 -1.60 -8.58
N LYS A 92 8.04 -2.42 -7.91
CA LYS A 92 6.59 -2.26 -7.91
C LYS A 92 6.15 -0.99 -7.21
N LEU A 93 6.85 -0.54 -6.18
CA LEU A 93 6.59 0.74 -5.52
C LEU A 93 6.80 1.94 -6.46
N GLN A 94 7.79 1.87 -7.35
CA GLN A 94 7.98 2.89 -8.39
C GLN A 94 6.84 2.86 -9.41
N GLU A 95 6.48 1.68 -9.92
CA GLU A 95 5.34 1.51 -10.84
C GLU A 95 4.03 1.98 -10.20
N CYS A 96 3.85 1.80 -8.88
CA CYS A 96 2.69 2.33 -8.16
C CYS A 96 2.58 3.84 -8.31
N LYS A 97 3.68 4.60 -8.24
CA LYS A 97 3.65 6.06 -8.40
C LYS A 97 3.03 6.46 -9.72
N ASP A 98 3.43 5.79 -10.80
CA ASP A 98 2.89 6.04 -12.14
C ASP A 98 1.41 5.67 -12.21
N VAL A 99 0.99 4.57 -11.55
CA VAL A 99 -0.42 4.19 -11.44
C VAL A 99 -1.23 5.25 -10.71
N PHE A 100 -0.72 5.80 -9.62
CA PHE A 100 -1.39 6.87 -8.89
C PHE A 100 -1.57 8.09 -9.80
N MET A 101 -0.50 8.58 -10.44
CA MET A 101 -0.56 9.77 -11.30
C MET A 101 -1.54 9.64 -12.47
N ASN A 102 -1.76 8.42 -12.98
CA ASN A 102 -2.65 8.16 -14.10
C ASN A 102 -4.11 7.84 -13.68
N ASP A 103 -4.40 7.64 -12.38
CA ASP A 103 -5.73 7.29 -11.90
C ASP A 103 -6.48 8.50 -11.33
N PRO A 104 -7.64 8.89 -11.90
CA PRO A 104 -8.36 10.10 -11.50
C PRO A 104 -8.99 10.03 -10.10
N PHE A 105 -9.14 8.83 -9.51
CA PHE A 105 -9.66 8.69 -8.15
C PHE A 105 -8.54 8.70 -7.10
N LEU A 106 -7.35 8.20 -7.46
CA LEU A 106 -6.21 8.13 -6.55
C LEU A 106 -5.40 9.42 -6.57
N TRP A 107 -5.22 10.04 -7.75
CA TRP A 107 -4.56 11.31 -7.89
C TRP A 107 -5.58 12.44 -7.87
N THR A 108 -5.62 13.12 -6.72
CA THR A 108 -6.34 14.38 -6.57
C THR A 108 -5.32 15.46 -6.21
N PRO A 109 -5.30 16.62 -6.89
CA PRO A 109 -4.26 17.65 -6.73
C PRO A 109 -4.14 18.21 -5.31
N ASN A 110 -5.18 18.08 -4.48
CA ASN A 110 -5.19 18.53 -3.09
C ASN A 110 -5.11 17.40 -2.08
N SER A 111 -4.91 16.15 -2.51
CA SER A 111 -4.95 15.01 -1.61
C SER A 111 -3.57 14.52 -1.21
N THR A 112 -3.40 14.30 0.08
CA THR A 112 -2.22 13.70 0.72
C THR A 112 -2.19 12.17 0.59
N LEU A 113 -3.17 11.57 -0.09
CA LEU A 113 -3.33 10.12 -0.19
C LEU A 113 -2.08 9.42 -0.76
N MET A 114 -1.48 9.99 -1.81
CA MET A 114 -0.27 9.44 -2.42
C MET A 114 0.90 9.50 -1.42
N GLU A 115 1.10 10.62 -0.73
CA GLU A 115 2.17 10.78 0.25
C GLU A 115 1.99 9.81 1.43
N GLN A 116 0.79 9.70 1.96
CA GLN A 116 0.45 8.76 3.05
C GLN A 116 0.63 7.30 2.63
N PHE A 117 0.23 6.95 1.40
CA PHE A 117 0.43 5.60 0.88
C PHE A 117 1.92 5.25 0.81
N LEU A 118 2.73 6.19 0.31
CA LEU A 118 4.15 6.03 0.13
C LEU A 118 4.92 5.94 1.45
N GLU A 119 4.57 6.77 2.42
CA GLU A 119 5.11 6.70 3.78
C GLU A 119 4.81 5.33 4.43
N ASN A 120 3.54 4.91 4.39
CA ASN A 120 3.14 3.62 4.94
C ASN A 120 3.78 2.43 4.21
N ALA A 121 3.86 2.46 2.88
CA ALA A 121 4.52 1.42 2.09
C ALA A 121 6.02 1.31 2.43
N SER A 122 6.67 2.46 2.66
CA SER A 122 8.07 2.51 3.10
C SER A 122 8.24 1.89 4.48
N HIS A 123 7.36 2.21 5.44
CA HIS A 123 7.38 1.62 6.78
C HIS A 123 7.12 0.10 6.77
N ILE A 124 6.19 -0.38 5.93
CA ILE A 124 5.94 -1.81 5.77
C ILE A 124 7.20 -2.52 5.26
N THR A 125 7.85 -1.92 4.27
CA THR A 125 9.09 -2.43 3.66
C THR A 125 10.27 -2.40 4.65
N GLU A 126 10.39 -1.34 5.46
CA GLU A 126 11.40 -1.21 6.51
C GLU A 126 11.22 -2.27 7.61
N ARG A 127 9.98 -2.47 8.09
CA ARG A 127 9.67 -3.50 9.09
C ARG A 127 10.01 -4.89 8.57
N TYR A 128 9.75 -5.15 7.29
CA TYR A 128 10.16 -6.40 6.64
C TYR A 128 11.68 -6.57 6.65
N CYS A 129 12.45 -5.56 6.25
CA CYS A 129 13.93 -5.59 6.28
C CYS A 129 14.49 -5.88 7.68
N HIS A 130 13.90 -5.26 8.71
CA HIS A 130 14.32 -5.47 10.10
C HIS A 130 14.14 -6.92 10.56
N ILE A 131 13.05 -7.58 10.15
CA ILE A 131 12.76 -8.95 10.56
C ILE A 131 13.62 -9.97 9.80
N HIS A 132 13.86 -9.73 8.51
CA HIS A 132 14.40 -10.77 7.64
C HIS A 132 15.86 -10.58 7.22
N GLN A 133 16.35 -9.36 6.95
CA GLN A 133 17.72 -9.15 6.44
C GLN A 133 18.24 -7.71 6.73
N TYR A 134 19.08 -7.55 7.76
CA TYR A 134 19.77 -6.30 8.13
C TYR A 134 20.65 -5.69 7.01
N ARG A 135 20.93 -6.44 5.95
CA ARG A 135 21.78 -6.02 4.82
C ARG A 135 21.12 -4.99 3.89
N TYR A 136 19.78 -4.94 3.84
CA TYR A 136 19.03 -4.06 2.92
C TYR A 136 18.63 -2.72 3.53
N PHE A 137 18.87 -2.52 4.83
CA PHE A 137 18.55 -1.26 5.52
C PHE A 137 19.32 -0.07 4.92
N PHE A 138 20.60 -0.26 4.62
CA PHE A 138 21.42 0.76 3.94
C PHE A 138 20.95 1.01 2.49
N TYR A 139 20.49 -0.02 1.79
CA TYR A 139 19.97 0.10 0.42
C TYR A 139 18.64 0.88 0.38
N LEU A 140 17.73 0.60 1.32
CA LEU A 140 16.46 1.31 1.43
C LEU A 140 16.68 2.82 1.63
N LYS A 141 17.63 3.20 2.50
CA LYS A 141 17.95 4.61 2.76
C LYS A 141 18.51 5.32 1.52
N ILE A 142 19.45 4.70 0.81
CA ILE A 142 20.01 5.24 -0.44
C ILE A 142 18.93 5.37 -1.53
N TYR A 143 18.01 4.40 -1.61
CA TYR A 143 16.96 4.39 -2.63
C TYR A 143 15.89 5.45 -2.36
N LEU A 144 15.50 5.65 -1.10
CA LEU A 144 14.56 6.71 -0.71
C LEU A 144 15.15 8.11 -0.92
N ASP A 145 16.45 8.28 -0.67
CA ASP A 145 17.18 9.53 -0.96
C ASP A 145 17.28 9.80 -2.48
N GLN A 146 17.52 8.77 -3.30
CA GLN A 146 17.58 8.89 -4.76
C GLN A 146 16.24 9.21 -5.42
N LEU A 147 15.14 8.83 -4.76
CA LEU A 147 13.80 9.15 -5.24
C LEU A 147 13.44 10.64 -5.06
N ASN A 148 14.28 11.43 -4.36
CA ASN A 148 14.09 12.85 -4.05
C ASN A 148 12.86 13.09 -3.15
N TRP A 149 12.59 12.15 -2.26
CA TRP A 149 11.41 12.16 -1.40
C TRP A 149 11.82 12.80 -0.10
N GLY A 150 11.46 14.07 0.06
CA GLY A 150 11.72 14.81 1.28
C GLY A 150 11.18 14.05 2.47
N PHE A 151 12.09 13.48 3.27
CA PHE A 151 11.85 13.07 4.64
C PHE A 151 11.50 14.31 5.47
N TYR A 152 10.30 14.87 5.26
CA TYR A 152 9.68 15.81 6.18
C TYR A 152 9.04 15.00 7.32
N GLY A 153 9.87 14.32 8.10
CA GLY A 153 9.38 13.36 9.08
C GLY A 153 10.46 12.87 10.05
N LYS A 154 11.13 13.80 10.71
CA LYS A 154 11.89 13.69 11.98
C LYS A 154 12.55 12.34 12.29
N SER A 155 13.88 12.33 12.18
CA SER A 155 14.87 12.26 13.30
C SER A 155 14.62 11.49 14.60
N HIS A 156 13.47 10.86 14.84
CA HIS A 156 13.14 10.15 16.07
C HIS A 156 13.67 8.71 16.09
N PHE A 157 13.96 8.14 14.92
CA PHE A 157 14.50 6.78 14.78
C PHE A 157 16.03 6.71 14.83
N LEU A 158 16.72 7.80 14.43
CA LEU A 158 18.19 7.88 14.47
C LEU A 158 18.72 7.74 15.90
N HIS A 159 17.99 8.21 16.91
CA HIS A 159 18.39 8.07 18.32
C HIS A 159 18.18 6.66 18.87
N SER A 160 17.26 5.86 18.31
CA SER A 160 17.01 4.49 18.76
C SER A 160 17.99 3.48 18.16
N VAL A 161 18.47 3.73 16.94
CA VAL A 161 19.30 2.76 16.20
C VAL A 161 20.81 3.05 16.37
N LEU A 162 21.21 4.32 16.55
CA LEU A 162 22.61 4.65 16.88
C LEU A 162 22.96 4.41 18.37
N GLY A 163 21.99 4.03 19.21
CA GLY A 163 22.22 3.63 20.60
C GLY A 163 22.57 2.16 20.81
N PHE A 164 22.65 1.36 19.74
CA PHE A 164 22.96 -0.08 19.78
C PHE A 164 24.20 -0.48 18.98
N PHE A 165 25.00 0.49 18.52
CA PHE A 165 26.37 0.25 18.05
C PHE A 165 27.38 0.64 19.11
#